data_AF-A0ABD3DMQ5-F1
#
_entry.id   AF-A0ABD3DMQ5-F1
#
_cell.length_a   1.000
_cell.length_b   1.000
_cell.length_c   1.000
_cell.angle_alpha   90.00
_cell.angle_beta   90.00
_cell.angle_gamma   90.00
#
_symmetry.space_group_name_H-M   'P 1'
#
loop_
_entity.id
_entity.type
_entity.pdbx_description
1 polymer ?
#
loop_
_entity_poly.entity_id
_entity_poly.type
_entity_poly.pdbx_seq_one_letter_code
_entity_poly.pdbx_strand_id
1 'polypeptide(L)'
;MTTSYTVSSNVYVNIGDLEPGRTAHGLKVRVIRCYRKPSLHKADQDGSLEMIVHDEIEDRIHATMDYSVFKEKKIEIKEGGLYKIMTFMVSQDMSQYKTTNNPLKLRLFYLTSIAPFEDNAFPTAMHRFRNLFEIANDIAVDSFQLIDVIGRVVSYQKPTFVAKVETRRMDFKIANTEGRQLGCYLWGDYIDPVLAIFEREDCRPIIICIQFGKITRIFDEIKVSNTFHITKVTVNEGSDVFKNFLDGALVQKLHSRTDRKVNPEGYFKNASGYSFLDQFFGKPF
;
A
#
# COMPACT_ATOMS: atom_id res chain seq x y z
N MET A 1 -38.41 39.92 3.93
CA MET A 1 -37.06 39.57 3.46
C MET A 1 -36.81 38.13 3.86
N THR A 2 -36.92 37.19 2.93
CA THR A 2 -36.74 35.77 3.19
C THR A 2 -35.32 35.43 2.73
N THR A 3 -34.40 35.27 3.66
CA THR A 3 -33.04 34.81 3.38
C THR A 3 -33.12 33.34 2.97
N SER A 4 -33.10 33.08 1.66
CA SER A 4 -32.88 31.76 1.12
C SER A 4 -31.42 31.37 1.39
N TYR A 5 -31.19 30.44 2.31
CA TYR A 5 -29.90 29.78 2.43
C TYR A 5 -29.71 28.86 1.24
N THR A 6 -28.92 29.29 0.26
CA THR A 6 -28.40 28.42 -0.79
C THR A 6 -27.36 27.50 -0.16
N VAL A 7 -27.78 26.33 0.33
CA VAL A 7 -26.84 25.26 0.69
C VAL A 7 -26.36 24.63 -0.61
N SER A 8 -25.32 25.22 -1.19
CA SER A 8 -24.46 24.49 -2.13
C SER A 8 -23.53 23.60 -1.29
N SER A 9 -24.08 22.52 -0.71
CA SER A 9 -23.23 21.48 -0.15
C SER A 9 -22.62 20.74 -1.33
N ASN A 10 -21.33 20.94 -1.58
CA ASN A 10 -20.61 20.12 -2.53
C ASN A 10 -20.80 18.66 -2.10
N VAL A 11 -21.45 17.87 -2.96
CA VAL A 11 -21.81 16.48 -2.64
C VAL A 11 -20.55 15.64 -2.43
N TYR A 12 -19.43 16.06 -3.04
CA TYR A 12 -18.13 15.43 -2.92
C TYR A 12 -17.23 16.23 -1.96
N VAL A 13 -16.54 15.51 -1.09
CA VAL A 13 -15.57 16.05 -0.13
C VAL A 13 -14.19 15.44 -0.38
N ASN A 14 -13.14 16.01 0.22
CA ASN A 14 -11.82 15.38 0.26
C ASN A 14 -11.76 14.35 1.38
N ILE A 15 -10.80 13.43 1.29
CA ILE A 15 -10.56 12.40 2.29
C ILE A 15 -10.18 13.03 3.64
N GLY A 16 -9.48 14.17 3.63
CA GLY A 16 -9.12 14.91 4.84
C GLY A 16 -10.29 15.49 5.62
N ASP A 17 -11.46 15.67 4.98
CA ASP A 17 -12.66 16.26 5.57
C ASP A 17 -13.61 15.20 6.17
N LEU A 18 -13.22 13.93 6.14
CA LEU A 18 -14.05 12.84 6.61
C LEU A 18 -14.08 12.75 8.14
N GLU A 19 -15.27 12.58 8.69
CA GLU A 19 -15.51 12.40 10.12
C GLU A 19 -16.21 11.06 10.39
N PRO A 20 -15.86 10.34 11.47
CA PRO A 20 -16.56 9.13 11.89
C PRO A 20 -18.07 9.35 12.07
N GLY A 21 -18.89 8.37 11.67
CA GLY A 21 -20.34 8.39 11.91
C GLY A 21 -21.17 9.26 10.95
N ARG A 22 -20.56 10.03 10.04
CA ARG A 22 -21.26 10.72 8.95
C ARG A 22 -21.39 9.83 7.71
N THR A 23 -22.55 9.85 7.06
CA THR A 23 -22.90 8.92 5.96
C THR A 23 -23.31 9.59 4.63
N ALA A 24 -23.41 10.92 4.58
CA ALA A 24 -24.07 11.64 3.47
C ALA A 24 -23.13 12.21 2.38
N HIS A 25 -21.83 11.93 2.42
CA HIS A 25 -20.86 12.51 1.48
C HIS A 25 -20.48 11.55 0.35
N GLY A 26 -20.02 12.12 -0.75
CA GLY A 26 -19.38 11.46 -1.87
C GLY A 26 -17.87 11.67 -1.87
N LEU A 27 -17.13 10.77 -2.52
CA LEU A 27 -15.72 10.95 -2.83
C LEU A 27 -15.51 10.75 -4.33
N LYS A 28 -14.64 11.57 -4.93
CA LYS A 28 -14.01 11.27 -6.22
C LYS A 28 -12.62 10.73 -5.93
N VAL A 29 -12.34 9.52 -6.39
CA VAL A 29 -11.08 8.86 -6.05
C VAL A 29 -10.47 8.12 -7.22
N ARG A 30 -9.15 7.98 -7.20
CA ARG A 30 -8.41 6.99 -8.00
C ARG A 30 -8.09 5.78 -7.15
N VAL A 31 -8.29 4.58 -7.71
CA VAL A 31 -7.97 3.32 -7.03
C VAL A 31 -6.50 2.99 -7.23
N ILE A 32 -5.72 2.97 -6.15
CA ILE A 32 -4.29 2.63 -6.16
C ILE A 32 -4.08 1.12 -6.22
N ARG A 33 -4.80 0.39 -5.38
CA ARG A 33 -4.70 -1.06 -5.23
C ARG A 33 -6.08 -1.63 -4.94
N CYS A 34 -6.40 -2.75 -5.57
CA CYS A 34 -7.67 -3.47 -5.36
C CYS A 34 -7.39 -4.98 -5.27
N TYR A 35 -7.78 -5.61 -4.17
CA TYR A 35 -7.50 -7.03 -3.96
C TYR A 35 -8.61 -7.70 -3.16
N ARG A 36 -8.75 -9.01 -3.36
CA ARG A 36 -9.66 -9.83 -2.58
C ARG A 36 -8.91 -10.42 -1.40
N LYS A 37 -9.51 -10.31 -0.22
CA LYS A 37 -9.03 -10.93 0.99
C LYS A 37 -9.87 -12.18 1.25
N PRO A 38 -9.26 -13.35 1.50
CA PRO A 38 -10.00 -14.56 1.85
C PRO A 38 -10.85 -14.38 3.11
N SER A 39 -11.93 -15.13 3.20
CA SER A 39 -12.76 -15.19 4.40
C SER A 39 -11.98 -15.78 5.57
N LEU A 40 -12.14 -15.18 6.75
CA LEU A 40 -11.54 -15.68 7.99
C LEU A 40 -12.12 -17.03 8.43
N HIS A 41 -13.31 -17.39 7.94
CA HIS A 41 -13.99 -18.64 8.27
C HIS A 41 -13.81 -19.72 7.20
N LYS A 42 -13.45 -19.33 5.97
CA LYS A 42 -13.35 -20.23 4.81
C LYS A 42 -12.26 -19.72 3.88
N ALA A 43 -11.05 -20.26 4.01
CA ALA A 43 -9.88 -19.80 3.27
C ALA A 43 -10.03 -19.94 1.74
N ASP A 44 -10.93 -20.81 1.26
CA ASP A 44 -11.27 -21.05 -0.14
C ASP A 44 -12.30 -20.06 -0.71
N GLN A 45 -12.82 -19.14 0.11
CA GLN A 45 -13.83 -18.16 -0.29
C GLN A 45 -13.31 -16.74 -0.11
N ASP A 46 -13.72 -15.85 -1.02
CA ASP A 46 -13.50 -14.41 -0.84
C ASP A 46 -14.30 -13.93 0.38
N GLY A 47 -13.67 -13.15 1.26
CA GLY A 47 -14.29 -12.52 2.42
C GLY A 47 -14.62 -11.06 2.18
N SER A 48 -13.67 -10.30 1.61
CA SER A 48 -13.86 -8.89 1.31
C SER A 48 -13.10 -8.45 0.06
N LEU A 49 -13.59 -7.40 -0.58
CA LEU A 49 -12.87 -6.59 -1.55
C LEU A 49 -12.25 -5.41 -0.79
N GLU A 50 -10.93 -5.31 -0.83
CA GLU A 50 -10.17 -4.23 -0.21
C GLU A 50 -9.63 -3.29 -1.29
N MET A 51 -9.70 -1.99 -1.02
CA MET A 51 -9.23 -0.94 -1.91
C MET A 51 -8.40 0.08 -1.14
N ILE A 52 -7.34 0.56 -1.78
CA ILE A 52 -6.62 1.75 -1.35
C ILE A 52 -6.88 2.79 -2.42
N VAL A 53 -7.39 3.96 -2.02
CA VAL A 53 -7.79 5.01 -2.95
C VAL A 53 -7.17 6.33 -2.55
N HIS A 54 -7.05 7.27 -3.50
CA HIS A 54 -6.68 8.65 -3.20
C HIS A 54 -7.61 9.67 -3.85
N ASP A 55 -7.74 10.83 -3.23
CA ASP A 55 -8.53 11.97 -3.73
C ASP A 55 -7.69 12.91 -4.62
N GLU A 56 -8.24 14.08 -4.92
CA GLU A 56 -7.63 15.11 -5.78
C GLU A 56 -6.41 15.81 -5.17
N ILE A 57 -6.18 15.69 -3.86
CA ILE A 57 -4.99 16.19 -3.17
C ILE A 57 -4.01 15.08 -2.78
N GLU A 58 -4.21 13.86 -3.32
CA GLU A 58 -3.41 12.65 -3.10
C GLU A 58 -3.44 12.11 -1.66
N ASP A 59 -4.44 12.52 -0.86
CA ASP A 59 -4.69 11.90 0.44
C ASP A 59 -5.26 10.50 0.23
N ARG A 60 -4.78 9.55 1.05
CA ARG A 60 -5.08 8.12 0.86
C ARG A 60 -5.96 7.61 1.96
N ILE A 61 -6.94 6.78 1.61
CA ILE A 61 -7.77 6.06 2.57
C ILE A 61 -7.98 4.61 2.12
N HIS A 62 -8.13 3.72 3.10
CA HIS A 62 -8.52 2.34 2.87
C HIS A 62 -10.05 2.26 2.75
N ALA A 63 -10.57 1.48 1.82
CA ALA A 63 -11.98 1.10 1.75
C ALA A 63 -12.15 -0.43 1.73
N THR A 64 -13.16 -0.94 2.43
CA THR A 64 -13.53 -2.37 2.43
C THR A 64 -14.97 -2.56 2.01
N MET A 65 -15.25 -3.65 1.30
CA MET A 65 -16.59 -4.10 0.92
C MET A 65 -16.69 -5.60 1.17
N ASP A 66 -17.74 -6.03 1.87
CA ASP A 66 -17.99 -7.45 2.13
C ASP A 66 -18.27 -8.24 0.84
N TYR A 67 -17.89 -9.52 0.83
CA TYR A 67 -18.14 -10.44 -0.28
C TYR A 67 -19.57 -10.47 -0.78
N SER A 68 -20.55 -10.51 0.14
CA SER A 68 -21.96 -10.54 -0.20
C SER A 68 -22.35 -9.35 -1.09
N VAL A 69 -21.86 -8.16 -0.75
CA VAL A 69 -22.17 -6.90 -1.44
C VAL A 69 -21.52 -6.87 -2.82
N PHE A 70 -20.21 -7.11 -2.93
CA PHE A 70 -19.52 -6.95 -4.22
C PHE A 70 -19.89 -8.05 -5.21
N LYS A 71 -20.21 -9.26 -4.72
CA LYS A 71 -20.71 -10.36 -5.55
C LYS A 71 -22.09 -10.05 -6.11
N GLU A 72 -23.04 -9.66 -5.25
CA GLU A 72 -24.42 -9.37 -5.67
C GLU A 72 -24.47 -8.19 -6.64
N LYS A 73 -23.74 -7.11 -6.32
CA LYS A 73 -23.68 -5.90 -7.15
C LYS A 73 -22.76 -6.03 -8.35
N LYS A 74 -22.10 -7.18 -8.55
CA LYS A 74 -21.14 -7.44 -9.65
C LYS A 74 -20.13 -6.30 -9.82
N ILE A 75 -19.55 -5.86 -8.70
CA ILE A 75 -18.65 -4.72 -8.68
C ILE A 75 -17.32 -5.09 -9.35
N GLU A 76 -16.96 -4.34 -10.39
CA GLU A 76 -15.69 -4.45 -11.10
C GLU A 76 -14.89 -3.16 -10.94
N ILE A 77 -13.80 -3.23 -10.18
CA ILE A 77 -12.91 -2.10 -9.92
C ILE A 77 -11.54 -2.38 -10.51
N LYS A 78 -11.03 -1.41 -11.27
CA LYS A 78 -9.71 -1.47 -11.90
C LYS A 78 -8.74 -0.55 -11.18
N GLU A 79 -7.54 -1.06 -10.92
CA GLU A 79 -6.42 -0.21 -10.46
C GLU A 79 -6.12 0.87 -11.49
N GLY A 80 -5.83 2.07 -11.02
CA GLY A 80 -5.69 3.27 -11.83
C GLY A 80 -7.01 3.89 -12.26
N GLY A 81 -8.15 3.20 -12.12
CA GLY A 81 -9.47 3.72 -12.48
C GLY A 81 -9.95 4.83 -11.54
N LEU A 82 -10.76 5.74 -12.09
CA LEU A 82 -11.39 6.85 -11.38
C LEU A 82 -12.85 6.53 -11.08
N TYR A 83 -13.25 6.70 -9.83
CA TYR A 83 -14.58 6.36 -9.35
C TYR A 83 -15.17 7.44 -8.43
N LYS A 84 -16.45 7.71 -8.62
CA LYS A 84 -17.30 8.41 -7.67
C LYS A 84 -17.89 7.37 -6.72
N ILE A 85 -17.59 7.48 -5.43
CA ILE A 85 -18.13 6.61 -4.38
C ILE A 85 -19.08 7.44 -3.53
N MET A 86 -20.34 7.00 -3.45
CA MET A 86 -21.41 7.66 -2.70
C MET A 86 -21.96 6.72 -1.64
N THR A 87 -22.36 7.28 -0.49
CA THR A 87 -23.03 6.54 0.59
C THR A 87 -22.14 5.45 1.18
N PHE A 88 -21.32 5.83 2.15
CA PHE A 88 -20.39 4.93 2.84
C PHE A 88 -20.36 5.26 4.33
N MET A 89 -19.87 4.32 5.14
CA MET A 89 -19.60 4.58 6.56
C MET A 89 -18.12 4.89 6.75
N VAL A 90 -17.83 5.81 7.66
CA VAL A 90 -16.46 6.15 8.09
C VAL A 90 -16.26 5.61 9.50
N SER A 91 -15.20 4.83 9.71
CA SER A 91 -14.82 4.27 11.00
C SER A 91 -13.32 4.39 11.25
N GLN A 92 -12.89 4.28 12.51
CA GLN A 92 -11.46 4.14 12.83
C GLN A 92 -10.89 2.87 12.18
N ASP A 93 -9.70 2.99 11.60
CA ASP A 93 -8.95 1.85 11.12
C ASP A 93 -8.24 1.17 12.30
N MET A 94 -8.70 -0.02 12.64
CA MET A 94 -8.11 -0.85 13.70
C MET A 94 -7.13 -1.90 13.16
N SER A 95 -6.77 -1.83 11.88
CA SER A 95 -5.81 -2.76 11.27
C SER A 95 -4.44 -2.62 11.91
N GLN A 96 -3.80 -3.76 12.24
CA GLN A 96 -2.43 -3.79 12.76
C GLN A 96 -1.45 -3.17 11.78
N TYR A 97 -1.57 -3.51 10.49
CA TYR A 97 -0.74 -2.92 9.44
C TYR A 97 -1.52 -1.84 8.68
N LYS A 98 -0.96 -0.63 8.66
CA LYS A 98 -1.52 0.55 8.00
C LYS A 98 -1.12 0.60 6.54
N THR A 99 -2.11 0.60 5.67
CA THR A 99 -1.94 0.78 4.21
C THR A 99 -1.86 2.25 3.82
N THR A 100 -2.30 3.16 4.71
CA THR A 100 -2.30 4.61 4.54
C THR A 100 -1.98 5.29 5.87
N ASN A 101 -1.67 6.60 5.84
CA ASN A 101 -1.50 7.39 7.08
C ASN A 101 -2.83 7.84 7.69
N ASN A 102 -3.95 7.63 7.00
CA ASN A 102 -5.25 8.07 7.49
C ASN A 102 -5.70 7.12 8.60
N PRO A 103 -6.06 7.63 9.79
CA PRO A 103 -6.55 6.81 10.89
C PRO A 103 -7.95 6.24 10.63
N LEU A 104 -8.63 6.69 9.56
CA LEU A 104 -9.97 6.26 9.19
C LEU A 104 -9.95 5.25 8.05
N LYS A 105 -11.02 4.48 7.95
CA LYS A 105 -11.31 3.53 6.89
C LYS A 105 -12.76 3.66 6.44
N LEU A 106 -12.99 3.52 5.14
CA LEU A 106 -14.32 3.47 4.55
C LEU A 106 -14.88 2.05 4.61
N ARG A 107 -16.13 1.91 5.03
CA ARG A 107 -16.91 0.68 4.90
C ARG A 107 -17.99 0.91 3.86
N LEU A 108 -17.87 0.18 2.77
CA LEU A 108 -18.81 0.18 1.66
C LEU A 108 -19.81 -0.94 1.89
N PHE A 109 -21.08 -0.66 1.66
CA PHE A 109 -22.19 -1.55 1.95
C PHE A 109 -23.21 -1.54 0.81
N TYR A 110 -24.33 -2.24 0.98
CA TYR A 110 -25.28 -2.47 -0.11
C TYR A 110 -25.77 -1.20 -0.82
N LEU A 111 -26.00 -0.11 -0.06
CA LEU A 111 -26.47 1.16 -0.62
C LEU A 111 -25.34 2.02 -1.22
N THR A 112 -24.07 1.62 -1.07
CA THR A 112 -22.95 2.34 -1.68
C THR A 112 -23.07 2.30 -3.19
N SER A 113 -23.04 3.47 -3.82
CA SER A 113 -22.96 3.59 -5.28
C SER A 113 -21.52 3.86 -5.69
N ILE A 114 -21.05 3.13 -6.70
CA ILE A 114 -19.71 3.29 -7.27
C ILE A 114 -19.90 3.45 -8.78
N ALA A 115 -19.52 4.61 -9.31
CA ALA A 115 -19.63 4.91 -10.73
C ALA A 115 -18.28 5.38 -11.29
N PRO A 116 -17.81 4.84 -12.42
CA PRO A 116 -16.61 5.34 -13.06
C PRO A 116 -16.82 6.79 -13.52
N PHE A 117 -15.74 7.56 -13.59
CA PHE A 117 -15.73 8.86 -14.24
C PHE A 117 -14.39 9.11 -14.92
N GLU A 118 -14.32 10.13 -15.77
CA GLU A 118 -13.10 10.54 -16.44
C GLU A 118 -12.72 11.95 -16.01
N ASP A 119 -11.43 12.12 -15.72
CA ASP A 119 -10.82 13.40 -15.39
C ASP A 119 -9.32 13.30 -15.61
N ASN A 120 -8.83 13.91 -16.69
CA ASN A 120 -7.42 13.87 -17.07
C ASN A 120 -6.53 14.74 -16.16
N ALA A 121 -7.12 15.67 -15.41
CA ALA A 121 -6.40 16.50 -14.45
C ALA A 121 -6.26 15.81 -13.08
N PHE A 122 -7.04 14.75 -12.82
CA PHE A 122 -7.00 14.04 -11.54
C PHE A 122 -5.63 13.39 -11.32
N PRO A 123 -4.98 13.57 -10.14
CA PRO A 123 -3.63 13.07 -9.90
C PRO A 123 -3.48 11.58 -10.21
N THR A 124 -2.30 11.17 -10.68
CA THR A 124 -2.03 9.80 -11.17
C THR A 124 -1.08 9.02 -10.25
N ALA A 125 -0.81 9.54 -9.04
CA ALA A 125 0.18 8.98 -8.13
C ALA A 125 -0.24 7.62 -7.51
N MET A 126 0.17 6.54 -8.17
CA MET A 126 -0.06 5.18 -7.70
C MET A 126 0.90 4.74 -6.58
N HIS A 127 2.02 5.42 -6.37
CA HIS A 127 3.06 4.97 -5.42
C HIS A 127 3.40 6.05 -4.39
N ARG A 128 3.74 5.62 -3.17
CA ARG A 128 4.27 6.43 -2.08
C ARG A 128 5.62 5.85 -1.64
N PHE A 129 6.61 6.04 -2.51
CA PHE A 129 7.98 5.56 -2.27
C PHE A 129 8.60 6.18 -1.03
N ARG A 130 9.39 5.37 -0.32
CA ARG A 130 10.24 5.78 0.81
C ARG A 130 11.72 5.74 0.41
N ASN A 131 12.51 6.63 1.02
CA ASN A 131 13.94 6.69 0.77
C ASN A 131 14.64 5.45 1.37
N LEU A 132 15.42 4.73 0.56
CA LEU A 132 16.13 3.52 1.01
C LEU A 132 17.09 3.81 2.18
N PHE A 133 17.74 4.98 2.18
CA PHE A 133 18.65 5.40 3.25
C PHE A 133 17.90 5.59 4.58
N GLU A 134 16.74 6.23 4.57
CA GLU A 134 15.93 6.40 5.79
C GLU A 134 15.54 5.04 6.37
N ILE A 135 15.06 4.13 5.52
CA ILE A 135 14.61 2.80 5.95
C ILE A 135 15.80 2.01 6.53
N ALA A 136 16.92 1.97 5.82
CA ALA A 136 18.08 1.18 6.21
C ALA A 136 18.74 1.67 7.52
N ASN A 137 18.58 2.94 7.87
CA ASN A 137 19.13 3.55 9.09
C ASN A 137 18.07 3.78 10.19
N ASP A 138 16.90 3.15 10.09
CA ASP A 138 15.81 3.26 11.07
C ASP A 138 15.30 4.70 11.32
N ILE A 139 15.37 5.57 10.30
CA ILE A 139 14.95 6.96 10.40
C ILE A 139 13.45 7.08 10.11
N ALA A 140 12.67 7.42 11.14
CA ALA A 140 11.20 7.58 11.04
C ALA A 140 10.52 6.34 10.44
N VAL A 141 10.93 5.15 10.90
CA VAL A 141 10.40 3.87 10.44
C VAL A 141 9.38 3.33 11.42
N ASP A 142 8.12 3.29 10.97
CA ASP A 142 7.06 2.55 11.61
C ASP A 142 6.90 1.17 10.96
N SER A 143 7.17 0.10 11.70
CA SER A 143 7.04 -1.28 11.18
C SER A 143 5.60 -1.72 10.94
N PHE A 144 4.63 -0.98 11.46
CA PHE A 144 3.21 -1.20 11.19
C PHE A 144 2.74 -0.50 9.93
N GLN A 145 3.56 0.36 9.31
CA GLN A 145 3.23 0.98 8.03
C GLN A 145 3.72 0.12 6.86
N LEU A 146 2.83 -0.14 5.89
CA LEU A 146 3.22 -0.68 4.60
C LEU A 146 3.75 0.43 3.69
N ILE A 147 4.86 0.16 3.01
CA ILE A 147 5.61 1.16 2.24
C ILE A 147 5.87 0.70 0.82
N ASP A 148 6.17 1.66 -0.06
CA ASP A 148 6.62 1.35 -1.42
C ASP A 148 8.13 1.55 -1.51
N VAL A 149 8.84 0.59 -2.09
CA VAL A 149 10.29 0.69 -2.37
C VAL A 149 10.57 0.29 -3.82
N ILE A 150 11.56 0.94 -4.42
CA ILE A 150 12.05 0.62 -5.77
C ILE A 150 13.57 0.68 -5.77
N GLY A 151 14.20 -0.24 -6.51
CA GLY A 151 15.65 -0.25 -6.63
C GLY A 151 16.15 -1.25 -7.66
N ARG A 152 17.42 -1.07 -8.05
CA ARG A 152 18.16 -2.05 -8.86
C ARG A 152 18.55 -3.23 -8.00
N VAL A 153 18.25 -4.45 -8.42
CA VAL A 153 18.70 -5.68 -7.76
C VAL A 153 20.21 -5.80 -7.93
N VAL A 154 20.95 -5.85 -6.82
CA VAL A 154 22.43 -5.94 -6.81
C VAL A 154 22.94 -7.32 -6.39
N SER A 155 22.14 -8.10 -5.68
CA SER A 155 22.46 -9.47 -5.29
C SER A 155 21.18 -10.20 -4.89
N TYR A 156 21.09 -11.50 -5.15
CA TYR A 156 20.01 -12.36 -4.67
C TYR A 156 20.55 -13.74 -4.32
N GLN A 157 19.85 -14.45 -3.44
CA GLN A 157 20.15 -15.82 -3.03
C GLN A 157 19.16 -16.78 -3.68
N LYS A 158 19.54 -18.06 -3.76
CA LYS A 158 18.58 -19.10 -4.17
C LYS A 158 17.45 -19.19 -3.15
N PRO A 159 16.20 -19.42 -3.58
CA PRO A 159 15.09 -19.63 -2.66
C PRO A 159 15.35 -20.80 -1.72
N THR A 160 15.02 -20.64 -0.45
CA THR A 160 15.16 -21.68 0.59
C THR A 160 13.82 -21.92 1.28
N PHE A 161 13.58 -23.17 1.71
CA PHE A 161 12.37 -23.50 2.47
C PHE A 161 12.56 -23.15 3.95
N VAL A 162 11.60 -22.47 4.54
CA VAL A 162 11.61 -22.06 5.95
C VAL A 162 10.56 -22.87 6.70
N ALA A 163 11.00 -23.90 7.41
CA ALA A 163 10.13 -24.87 8.08
C ALA A 163 9.12 -24.23 9.04
N LYS A 164 9.51 -23.19 9.80
CA LYS A 164 8.65 -22.53 10.79
C LYS A 164 7.35 -21.94 10.20
N VAL A 165 7.40 -21.51 8.94
CA VAL A 165 6.26 -20.89 8.23
C VAL A 165 5.83 -21.71 7.02
N GLU A 166 6.39 -22.91 6.88
CA GLU A 166 6.11 -23.89 5.81
C GLU A 166 6.07 -23.29 4.40
N THR A 167 6.97 -22.34 4.11
CA THR A 167 7.01 -21.67 2.81
C THR A 167 8.45 -21.35 2.37
N ARG A 168 8.62 -21.05 1.08
CA ARG A 168 9.90 -20.62 0.52
C ARG A 168 10.15 -19.14 0.75
N ARG A 169 11.41 -18.78 0.94
CA ARG A 169 11.92 -17.42 1.06
C ARG A 169 13.06 -17.19 0.08
N MET A 170 13.08 -16.03 -0.58
CA MET A 170 14.19 -15.58 -1.42
C MET A 170 14.69 -14.22 -0.95
N ASP A 171 15.91 -14.16 -0.42
CA ASP A 171 16.58 -12.91 -0.01
C ASP A 171 17.32 -12.25 -1.17
N PHE A 172 17.27 -10.92 -1.22
CA PHE A 172 17.99 -10.10 -2.20
C PHE A 172 18.27 -8.71 -1.63
N LYS A 173 19.09 -7.93 -2.35
CA LYS A 173 19.37 -6.53 -2.04
C LYS A 173 19.01 -5.67 -3.25
N ILE A 174 18.39 -4.54 -2.96
CA ILE A 174 18.13 -3.49 -3.95
C ILE A 174 19.01 -2.27 -3.64
N ALA A 175 19.37 -1.50 -4.66
CA ALA A 175 20.09 -0.25 -4.51
C ALA A 175 19.39 0.89 -5.28
N ASN A 176 19.40 2.10 -4.72
CA ASN A 176 19.02 3.30 -5.47
C ASN A 176 20.14 3.74 -6.44
N THR A 177 19.92 4.81 -7.21
CA THR A 177 20.91 5.37 -8.15
C THR A 177 22.17 5.93 -7.47
N GLU A 178 22.14 6.14 -6.16
CA GLU A 178 23.27 6.60 -5.34
C GLU A 178 24.02 5.44 -4.66
N GLY A 179 23.61 4.19 -4.92
CA GLY A 179 24.23 3.00 -4.35
C GLY A 179 23.80 2.67 -2.91
N ARG A 180 22.83 3.38 -2.33
CA ARG A 180 22.25 3.04 -1.01
C ARG A 180 21.44 1.76 -1.12
N GLN A 181 21.76 0.79 -0.29
CA GLN A 181 21.19 -0.56 -0.36
C GLN A 181 20.13 -0.80 0.71
N LEU A 182 19.15 -1.63 0.38
CA LEU A 182 18.15 -2.14 1.30
C LEU A 182 18.00 -3.66 1.11
N GLY A 183 18.04 -4.41 2.21
CA GLY A 183 17.74 -5.84 2.19
C GLY A 183 16.26 -6.09 1.97
N CYS A 184 15.93 -7.08 1.14
CA CYS A 184 14.56 -7.47 0.85
C CYS A 184 14.42 -8.99 0.83
N TYR A 185 13.21 -9.49 1.03
CA TYR A 185 12.91 -10.90 0.79
C TYR A 185 11.47 -11.13 0.33
N LEU A 186 11.25 -12.11 -0.53
CA LEU A 186 9.93 -12.54 -0.98
C LEU A 186 9.58 -13.90 -0.39
N TRP A 187 8.30 -14.11 -0.11
CA TRP A 187 7.71 -15.37 0.33
C TRP A 187 6.82 -16.01 -0.73
N GLY A 188 6.83 -17.34 -0.74
CA GLY A 188 5.84 -18.16 -1.45
C GLY A 188 5.74 -17.82 -2.95
N ASP A 189 4.51 -17.67 -3.43
CA ASP A 189 4.18 -17.59 -4.86
C ASP A 189 4.73 -16.33 -5.56
N TYR A 190 5.24 -15.36 -4.81
CA TYR A 190 5.93 -14.19 -5.38
C TYR A 190 7.32 -14.53 -5.94
N ILE A 191 7.90 -15.66 -5.52
CA ILE A 191 9.29 -16.00 -5.81
C ILE A 191 9.46 -16.39 -7.29
N ASP A 192 8.69 -17.37 -7.78
CA ASP A 192 8.95 -17.94 -9.10
C ASP A 192 8.80 -16.93 -10.25
N PRO A 193 7.76 -16.07 -10.30
CA PRO A 193 7.64 -15.06 -11.35
C PRO A 193 8.80 -14.05 -11.34
N VAL A 194 9.28 -13.67 -10.16
CA VAL A 194 10.40 -12.72 -10.02
C VAL A 194 11.72 -13.39 -10.36
N LEU A 195 11.95 -14.61 -9.89
CA LEU A 195 13.17 -15.37 -10.14
C LEU A 195 13.35 -15.66 -11.64
N ALA A 196 12.26 -15.97 -12.35
CA ALA A 196 12.29 -16.16 -13.80
C ALA A 196 12.81 -14.93 -14.57
N ILE A 197 12.62 -13.72 -14.04
CA ILE A 197 13.20 -12.49 -14.60
C ILE A 197 14.64 -12.30 -14.10
N PHE A 198 14.93 -12.67 -12.85
CA PHE A 198 16.27 -12.53 -12.25
C PHE A 198 17.35 -13.34 -12.97
N GLU A 199 16.98 -14.48 -13.52
CA GLU A 199 17.86 -15.42 -14.24
C GLU A 199 18.06 -15.07 -15.72
N ARG A 200 17.38 -14.02 -16.22
CA ARG A 200 17.48 -13.57 -17.60
C ARG A 200 18.54 -12.48 -17.79
N GLU A 201 19.58 -12.77 -18.56
CA GLU A 201 20.65 -11.80 -18.87
C GLU A 201 20.17 -10.65 -19.78
N ASP A 202 19.19 -10.91 -20.65
CA ASP A 202 18.58 -9.90 -21.50
C ASP A 202 17.68 -8.91 -20.73
N CYS A 203 17.41 -9.18 -19.45
CA CYS A 203 16.64 -8.31 -18.54
C CYS A 203 17.52 -7.42 -17.66
N ARG A 204 18.84 -7.39 -17.86
CA ARG A 204 19.75 -6.54 -17.07
C ARG A 204 19.73 -5.08 -17.58
N PRO A 205 19.80 -4.06 -16.70
CA PRO A 205 19.74 -4.16 -15.24
C PRO A 205 18.33 -4.47 -14.75
N ILE A 206 18.23 -5.20 -13.63
CA ILE A 206 16.93 -5.56 -13.04
C ILE A 206 16.52 -4.50 -12.04
N ILE A 207 15.40 -3.83 -12.31
CA ILE A 207 14.74 -2.90 -11.41
C ILE A 207 13.49 -3.56 -10.88
N ILE A 208 13.32 -3.57 -9.56
CA ILE A 208 12.16 -4.14 -8.87
C ILE A 208 11.48 -3.06 -8.04
N CYS A 209 10.15 -3.03 -8.10
CA CYS A 209 9.29 -2.22 -7.27
C CYS A 209 8.46 -3.17 -6.38
N ILE A 210 8.44 -2.90 -5.07
CA ILE A 210 7.61 -3.59 -4.08
C ILE A 210 6.66 -2.55 -3.51
N GLN A 211 5.40 -2.61 -3.91
CA GLN A 211 4.33 -1.76 -3.43
C GLN A 211 3.62 -2.43 -2.24
N PHE A 212 3.32 -1.67 -1.18
CA PHE A 212 2.78 -2.19 0.10
C PHE A 212 3.65 -3.30 0.71
N GLY A 213 4.96 -3.09 0.72
CA GLY A 213 5.93 -3.94 1.41
C GLY A 213 5.89 -3.74 2.93
N LYS A 214 6.06 -4.83 3.68
CA LYS A 214 6.17 -4.83 5.13
C LYS A 214 7.62 -4.64 5.55
N ILE A 215 7.85 -3.75 6.50
CA ILE A 215 9.14 -3.56 7.14
C ILE A 215 9.29 -4.59 8.26
N THR A 216 10.39 -5.33 8.25
CA THR A 216 10.73 -6.31 9.29
C THR A 216 12.12 -6.05 9.81
N ARG A 217 12.25 -5.92 11.14
CA ARG A 217 13.53 -5.88 11.84
C ARG A 217 13.98 -7.31 12.13
N ILE A 218 15.14 -7.70 11.62
CA ILE A 218 15.76 -9.00 11.86
C ILE A 218 17.14 -8.72 12.45
N PHE A 219 17.27 -8.92 13.76
CA PHE A 219 18.43 -8.43 14.53
C PHE A 219 18.64 -6.93 14.26
N ASP A 220 19.84 -6.53 13.84
CA ASP A 220 20.20 -5.14 13.54
C ASP A 220 19.94 -4.74 12.07
N GLU A 221 19.31 -5.62 11.27
CA GLU A 221 18.99 -5.33 9.87
C GLU A 221 17.50 -5.02 9.67
N ILE A 222 17.22 -3.93 8.96
CA ILE A 222 15.89 -3.61 8.45
C ILE A 222 15.75 -4.18 7.04
N LYS A 223 14.71 -4.98 6.84
CA LYS A 223 14.38 -5.56 5.53
C LYS A 223 12.93 -5.29 5.15
N VAL A 224 12.67 -5.29 3.84
CA VAL A 224 11.30 -5.20 3.29
C VAL A 224 10.88 -6.53 2.68
N SER A 225 9.66 -6.96 2.96
CA SER A 225 9.08 -8.17 2.38
C SER A 225 7.67 -7.97 1.86
N ASN A 226 7.19 -8.91 1.05
CA ASN A 226 5.78 -8.95 0.70
C ASN A 226 4.90 -9.31 1.90
N THR A 227 3.64 -8.86 1.83
CA THR A 227 2.52 -9.21 2.70
C THR A 227 1.48 -9.93 1.86
N PHE A 228 0.79 -10.91 2.44
CA PHE A 228 -0.26 -11.64 1.73
C PHE A 228 -1.33 -10.71 1.16
N HIS A 229 -1.77 -11.02 -0.06
CA HIS A 229 -2.84 -10.37 -0.83
C HIS A 229 -2.57 -8.93 -1.32
N ILE A 230 -2.04 -8.03 -0.47
CA ILE A 230 -1.93 -6.61 -0.80
C ILE A 230 -0.68 -6.25 -1.61
N THR A 231 0.47 -6.85 -1.33
CA THR A 231 1.71 -6.45 -1.98
C THR A 231 1.62 -6.65 -3.48
N LYS A 232 2.08 -5.65 -4.24
CA LYS A 232 2.27 -5.77 -5.69
C LYS A 232 3.76 -5.68 -5.97
N VAL A 233 4.31 -6.70 -6.61
CA VAL A 233 5.71 -6.73 -7.03
C VAL A 233 5.75 -6.59 -8.54
N THR A 234 6.52 -5.62 -9.02
CA THR A 234 6.69 -5.40 -10.46
C THR A 234 8.18 -5.27 -10.79
N VAL A 235 8.58 -5.78 -11.96
CA VAL A 235 9.98 -5.87 -12.37
C VAL A 235 10.11 -5.38 -13.80
N ASN A 236 11.06 -4.48 -14.05
CA ASN A 236 11.37 -3.91 -15.37
C ASN A 236 10.12 -3.41 -16.15
N GLU A 237 9.12 -2.84 -15.46
CA GLU A 237 7.97 -2.29 -16.15
C GLU A 237 8.35 -1.03 -16.93
N GLY A 238 7.75 -0.82 -18.12
CA GLY A 238 7.97 0.37 -18.95
C GLY A 238 7.26 1.64 -18.46
N SER A 239 6.86 1.69 -17.18
CA SER A 239 6.12 2.82 -16.62
C SER A 239 7.05 4.00 -16.27
N ASP A 240 6.49 5.20 -16.18
CA ASP A 240 7.28 6.40 -15.89
C ASP A 240 7.95 6.36 -14.52
N VAL A 241 7.41 5.56 -13.59
CA VAL A 241 8.03 5.30 -12.29
C VAL A 241 9.42 4.67 -12.45
N PHE A 242 9.56 3.69 -13.34
CA PHE A 242 10.83 3.01 -13.58
C PHE A 242 11.80 3.91 -14.36
N LYS A 243 11.30 4.67 -15.34
CA LYS A 243 12.10 5.67 -16.07
C LYS A 243 12.65 6.75 -15.13
N ASN A 244 11.79 7.34 -14.31
CA ASN A 244 12.15 8.34 -13.30
C ASN A 244 13.06 7.79 -12.20
N PHE A 245 13.02 6.47 -11.95
CA PHE A 245 13.99 5.84 -11.07
C PHE A 245 15.37 5.76 -11.75
N LEU A 246 15.42 5.31 -13.01
CA LEU A 246 16.65 5.13 -13.76
C LEU A 246 17.39 6.45 -14.04
N ASP A 247 16.66 7.54 -14.32
CA ASP A 247 17.25 8.87 -14.53
C ASP A 247 17.58 9.62 -13.22
N GLY A 248 17.22 9.05 -12.07
CA GLY A 248 17.47 9.62 -10.74
C GLY A 248 16.46 10.68 -10.28
N ALA A 249 15.50 11.10 -11.11
CA ALA A 249 14.50 12.12 -10.75
C ALA A 249 13.63 11.69 -9.56
N LEU A 250 13.29 10.41 -9.47
CA LEU A 250 12.54 9.86 -8.34
C LEU A 250 13.35 9.96 -7.04
N VAL A 251 14.65 9.65 -7.08
CA VAL A 251 15.53 9.71 -5.90
C VAL A 251 15.71 11.15 -5.43
N GLN A 252 15.91 12.09 -6.35
CA GLN A 252 15.96 13.53 -6.04
C GLN A 252 14.65 14.03 -5.42
N LYS A 253 13.49 13.62 -5.97
CA LYS A 253 12.17 13.94 -5.41
C LYS A 253 12.02 13.44 -3.97
N LEU A 254 12.55 12.25 -3.66
CA LEU A 254 12.48 11.69 -2.30
C LEU A 254 13.31 12.51 -1.30
N HIS A 255 14.52 12.96 -1.66
CA HIS A 255 15.32 13.84 -0.80
C HIS A 255 14.58 15.12 -0.43
N SER A 256 13.98 15.80 -1.43
CA SER A 256 13.24 17.04 -1.18
C SER A 256 12.03 16.89 -0.25
N ARG A 257 11.49 15.67 -0.09
CA ARG A 257 10.40 15.37 0.84
C ARG A 257 10.91 15.15 2.26
N THR A 258 12.09 14.54 2.41
CA THR A 258 12.76 14.32 3.69
C THR A 258 13.11 15.64 4.35
N ASP A 259 13.71 16.57 3.60
CA ASP A 259 14.14 17.88 4.11
C ASP A 259 12.98 18.70 4.71
N ARG A 260 11.75 18.51 4.20
CA ARG A 260 10.54 19.16 4.71
C ARG A 260 10.01 18.59 6.03
N LYS A 261 10.41 17.36 6.41
CA LYS A 261 9.94 16.67 7.62
C LYS A 261 10.89 16.80 8.81
N VAL A 262 12.12 17.30 8.62
CA VAL A 262 13.05 17.54 9.71
C VAL A 262 12.70 18.87 10.39
N ASN A 263 11.70 18.85 11.27
CA ASN A 263 11.48 19.88 12.30
C ASN A 263 11.57 19.17 13.68
N PRO A 264 12.37 19.63 14.66
CA PRO A 264 12.90 18.74 15.72
C PRO A 264 11.94 18.38 16.86
N GLU A 265 10.70 18.84 16.84
CA GLU A 265 9.80 18.70 18.00
C GLU A 265 8.74 17.62 17.78
N GLY A 266 8.90 16.49 18.47
CA GLY A 266 7.77 15.59 18.75
C GLY A 266 7.96 14.11 18.42
N TYR A 267 9.01 13.47 18.90
CA TYR A 267 9.01 12.00 19.06
C TYR A 267 8.64 11.63 20.51
N PHE A 268 7.34 11.47 20.77
CA PHE A 268 6.89 10.78 21.97
C PHE A 268 7.14 9.27 21.80
N LYS A 269 8.05 8.74 22.63
CA LYS A 269 8.20 7.31 22.88
C LYS A 269 6.93 6.79 23.52
N ASN A 270 6.27 5.83 22.87
CA ASN A 270 5.38 4.92 23.57
C ASN A 270 6.04 3.54 23.67
N ALA A 271 6.36 3.19 24.91
CA ALA A 271 6.72 1.85 25.32
C ALA A 271 5.47 1.00 25.48
N SER A 272 5.48 -0.20 24.91
CA SER A 272 4.88 -1.38 25.54
C SER A 272 5.43 -2.64 24.88
N GLY A 273 6.06 -3.48 25.70
CA GLY A 273 6.62 -4.75 25.28
C GLY A 273 5.52 -5.76 25.00
N TYR A 274 5.68 -6.47 23.88
CA TYR A 274 5.02 -7.76 23.65
C TYR A 274 6.05 -8.72 23.07
N SER A 275 6.15 -9.89 23.69
CA SER A 275 7.13 -10.91 23.35
C SER A 275 6.88 -11.49 21.97
N PHE A 276 7.98 -11.58 21.23
CA PHE A 276 8.13 -12.08 19.89
C PHE A 276 7.92 -13.59 19.85
N LEU A 277 6.68 -14.12 19.83
CA LEU A 277 6.37 -15.50 19.38
C LEU A 277 4.90 -15.92 19.18
N ASP A 278 3.87 -15.10 19.44
CA ASP A 278 2.45 -15.56 19.38
C ASP A 278 1.59 -15.08 18.18
N GLN A 279 2.17 -14.60 17.08
CA GLN A 279 1.37 -13.93 16.01
C GLN A 279 1.37 -14.58 14.62
N PHE A 280 1.61 -15.89 14.50
CA PHE A 280 1.60 -16.57 13.18
C PHE A 280 0.51 -17.61 12.94
N PHE A 281 -0.41 -17.84 13.88
CA PHE A 281 -1.50 -18.78 13.66
C PHE A 281 -2.85 -18.14 13.98
N GLY A 282 -3.53 -17.64 12.94
CA GLY A 282 -4.97 -17.80 12.90
C GLY A 282 -5.23 -19.30 12.95
N LYS A 283 -5.80 -19.78 14.06
CA LYS A 283 -6.17 -21.19 14.18
C LYS A 283 -7.16 -21.54 13.07
N PRO A 284 -7.05 -22.72 12.46
CA PRO A 284 -8.08 -23.24 11.59
C PRO A 284 -9.31 -23.59 12.43
N PHE A 285 -10.46 -23.07 12.03
CA PHE A 285 -11.73 -23.79 12.10
C PHE A 285 -12.36 -23.70 10.73
#